data_AF-A0A432R9Q0-F1
#
_entry.id   AF-A0A432R9Q0-F1
#
_cell.length_a   1.000
_cell.length_b   1.000
_cell.length_c   1.000
_cell.angle_alpha   90.00
_cell.angle_beta   90.00
_cell.angle_gamma   90.00
#
_symmetry.space_group_name_H-M   'P 1'
#
loop_
_entity.id
_entity.type
_entity.pdbx_description
1 polymer ?
#
loop_
_entity_poly.entity_id
_entity_poly.type
_entity_poly.pdbx_seq_one_letter_code
_entity_poly.pdbx_strand_id
1 'polypeptide(L)'
;MKTLVYNSFTRLDLVVWILVLFFFCGSSLFFGGNLQQSFMGASGIIVEMMIIGLSIEIIIESIKHIKSIGTITGFITNGPEAICLIVGLVAGDVLFAASTPLGSNFMNPVLLVIAAFICGKATQTIRIKPLYSAVTIISTASLAVIFYTLEEHNYIYWLLAALLITVPLFFLRPSEGEEESDEMYHEGARRWLIPAVLLLFCAGYFLDSVVSFTALHSKAPKGLIGFLVLATLTSWPEFKSCLALLSRNKPLAAILNITISNITNIWLAASGVAYHLFF
;
A
#
# COMPACT_ATOMS: atom_id res chain seq x y z
N MET A 1 -17.69 5.36 -17.01
CA MET A 1 -16.47 4.61 -17.39
C MET A 1 -15.44 5.48 -18.08
N LYS A 2 -15.67 6.03 -19.29
CA LYS A 2 -14.65 6.86 -19.98
C LYS A 2 -14.14 8.03 -19.12
N THR A 3 -15.06 8.74 -18.46
CA THR A 3 -14.72 9.84 -17.54
C THR A 3 -13.99 9.37 -16.29
N LEU A 4 -14.29 8.17 -15.78
CA LEU A 4 -13.64 7.59 -14.61
C LEU A 4 -12.19 7.22 -14.96
N VAL A 5 -11.99 6.45 -16.03
CA VAL A 5 -10.65 6.08 -16.54
C VAL A 5 -9.80 7.30 -16.89
N TYR A 6 -10.40 8.36 -17.45
CA TYR A 6 -9.67 9.59 -17.76
C TYR A 6 -9.25 10.36 -16.50
N ASN A 7 -10.11 10.37 -15.47
CA ASN A 7 -9.80 11.00 -14.19
C ASN A 7 -8.87 10.15 -13.31
N SER A 8 -8.71 8.85 -13.60
CA SER A 8 -7.76 7.97 -12.94
C SER A 8 -6.30 8.38 -13.14
N PHE A 9 -6.01 9.05 -14.26
CA PHE A 9 -4.68 9.54 -14.58
C PHE A 9 -4.53 11.01 -14.17
N THR A 10 -3.88 11.21 -13.05
CA THR A 10 -3.56 12.52 -12.51
C THR A 10 -2.17 12.97 -12.97
N ARG A 11 -1.90 14.27 -12.89
CA ARG A 11 -0.54 14.82 -13.11
C ARG A 11 0.50 14.20 -12.18
N LEU A 12 0.07 13.71 -11.02
CA LEU A 12 0.92 13.07 -10.04
C LEU A 12 1.40 11.71 -10.55
N ASP A 13 0.53 10.93 -11.19
CA ASP A 13 0.91 9.66 -11.81
C ASP A 13 2.02 9.89 -12.85
N LEU A 14 1.90 10.92 -13.70
CA LEU A 14 2.94 11.29 -14.67
C LEU A 14 4.29 11.64 -14.00
N VAL A 15 4.27 12.41 -12.91
CA VAL A 15 5.49 12.75 -12.17
C VAL A 15 6.14 11.50 -11.62
N VAL A 16 5.36 10.58 -11.04
CA VAL A 16 5.89 9.34 -10.48
C VAL A 16 6.43 8.41 -11.56
N TRP A 17 5.78 8.31 -12.72
CA TRP A 17 6.30 7.54 -13.84
C TRP A 17 7.65 8.07 -14.34
N ILE A 18 7.75 9.39 -14.43
CA ILE A 18 9.02 10.06 -14.77
C ILE A 18 10.08 9.74 -13.72
N LEU A 19 9.75 9.81 -12.43
CA LEU A 19 10.68 9.47 -11.35
C LEU A 19 11.13 8.00 -11.38
N VAL A 20 10.22 7.05 -11.64
CA VAL A 20 10.55 5.62 -11.78
C VAL A 20 11.54 5.40 -12.92
N LEU A 21 11.28 6.02 -14.08
CA LEU A 21 12.20 5.96 -15.22
C LEU A 21 13.56 6.58 -14.88
N PHE A 22 13.57 7.78 -14.29
CA PHE A 22 14.83 8.45 -13.91
C PHE A 22 15.62 7.64 -12.88
N PHE A 23 14.95 7.03 -11.89
CA PHE A 23 15.60 6.23 -10.87
C PHE A 23 16.29 5.01 -11.47
N PHE A 24 15.57 4.18 -12.23
CA PHE A 24 16.12 2.93 -12.75
C PHE A 24 17.07 3.14 -13.93
N CYS A 25 16.75 4.03 -14.86
CA CYS A 25 17.67 4.37 -15.95
C CYS A 25 18.90 5.12 -15.44
N GLY A 26 18.73 6.03 -14.48
CA GLY A 26 19.83 6.72 -13.82
C GLY A 26 20.74 5.74 -13.09
N SER A 27 20.18 4.83 -12.28
CA SER A 27 20.94 3.76 -11.64
C SER A 27 21.72 2.94 -12.67
N SER A 28 21.09 2.56 -13.78
CA SER A 28 21.78 1.84 -14.86
C SER A 28 22.97 2.61 -15.43
N LEU A 29 22.86 3.94 -15.58
CA LEU A 29 23.95 4.78 -16.09
C LEU A 29 25.09 4.90 -15.07
N PHE A 30 24.77 5.09 -13.79
CA PHE A 30 25.78 5.30 -12.74
C PHE A 30 26.48 4.01 -12.31
N PHE A 31 25.78 2.88 -12.31
CA PHE A 31 26.31 1.60 -11.81
C PHE A 31 26.68 0.61 -12.93
N GLY A 32 26.64 1.05 -14.19
CA GLY A 32 27.00 0.21 -15.35
C GLY A 32 26.04 -0.95 -15.55
N GLY A 33 24.74 -0.68 -15.45
CA GLY A 33 23.65 -1.59 -15.80
C GLY A 33 23.33 -1.59 -17.30
N ASN A 34 22.34 -2.38 -17.71
CA ASN A 34 21.82 -2.36 -19.08
C ASN A 34 20.67 -1.35 -19.19
N LEU A 35 20.92 -0.22 -19.87
CA LEU A 35 19.95 0.88 -19.98
C LEU A 35 18.65 0.46 -20.67
N GLN A 36 18.75 -0.34 -21.74
CA GLN A 36 17.57 -0.77 -22.50
C GLN A 36 16.67 -1.68 -21.67
N GLN A 37 17.27 -2.67 -20.99
CA GLN A 37 16.53 -3.59 -20.12
C GLN A 37 15.98 -2.87 -18.88
N SER A 38 16.72 -1.91 -18.32
CA SER A 38 16.26 -1.07 -17.20
C SER A 38 15.07 -0.21 -17.60
N PHE A 39 15.09 0.38 -18.79
CA PHE A 39 13.96 1.14 -19.33
C PHE A 39 12.73 0.27 -19.55
N MET A 40 12.91 -0.93 -20.12
CA MET A 40 11.82 -1.90 -20.30
C MET A 40 11.21 -2.32 -18.96
N GLY A 41 12.05 -2.64 -17.97
CA GLY A 41 11.61 -3.00 -16.62
C GLY A 41 10.85 -1.85 -15.94
N ALA A 42 11.41 -0.64 -15.96
CA ALA A 42 10.78 0.55 -15.39
C ALA A 42 9.43 0.88 -16.06
N SER A 43 9.32 0.69 -17.38
CA SER A 43 8.06 0.81 -18.11
C SER A 43 7.05 -0.25 -17.67
N GLY A 44 7.51 -1.48 -17.43
CA GLY A 44 6.70 -2.56 -16.84
C GLY A 44 6.15 -2.17 -15.47
N ILE A 45 7.00 -1.63 -14.58
CA ILE A 45 6.58 -1.13 -13.26
C ILE A 45 5.49 -0.07 -13.41
N ILE A 46 5.66 0.88 -14.35
CA ILE A 46 4.65 1.91 -14.60
C ILE A 46 3.31 1.31 -15.03
N VAL A 47 3.33 0.31 -15.93
CA VAL A 47 2.11 -0.38 -16.37
C VAL A 47 1.43 -1.08 -15.19
N GLU A 48 2.19 -1.76 -14.32
CA GLU A 48 1.66 -2.37 -13.10
C GLU A 48 1.00 -1.34 -12.18
N MET A 49 1.67 -0.21 -11.93
CA MET A 49 1.12 0.90 -11.13
C MET A 49 -0.18 1.44 -11.73
N MET A 50 -0.26 1.55 -13.06
CA MET A 50 -1.47 2.00 -13.76
C MET A 50 -2.63 1.03 -13.54
N ILE A 51 -2.39 -0.28 -13.69
CA ILE A 51 -3.41 -1.31 -13.52
C ILE A 51 -3.88 -1.35 -12.06
N ILE A 52 -2.95 -1.32 -11.11
CA ILE A 52 -3.24 -1.27 -9.67
C ILE A 52 -4.07 -0.02 -9.34
N GLY A 53 -3.61 1.16 -9.75
CA GLY A 53 -4.30 2.43 -9.49
C GLY A 53 -5.72 2.47 -10.06
N LEU A 54 -5.90 2.01 -11.30
CA LEU A 54 -7.22 1.92 -11.95
C LEU A 54 -8.13 0.93 -11.21
N SER A 55 -7.60 -0.23 -10.83
CA SER A 55 -8.36 -1.26 -10.12
C SER A 55 -8.89 -0.73 -8.79
N ILE A 56 -8.03 -0.04 -8.03
CA ILE A 56 -8.41 0.55 -6.74
C ILE A 56 -9.46 1.64 -6.90
N GLU A 57 -9.35 2.51 -7.89
CA GLU A 57 -10.36 3.54 -8.12
C GLU A 57 -11.73 2.93 -8.48
N ILE A 58 -11.74 1.90 -9.31
CA ILE A 58 -12.98 1.17 -9.62
C ILE A 58 -13.55 0.52 -8.36
N ILE A 59 -12.71 -0.09 -7.52
CA ILE A 59 -13.17 -0.73 -6.28
C ILE A 59 -13.75 0.31 -5.33
N ILE A 60 -13.04 1.42 -5.07
CA ILE A 60 -13.51 2.52 -4.22
C ILE A 60 -14.83 3.08 -4.73
N GLU A 61 -14.93 3.36 -6.03
CA GLU A 61 -16.15 3.89 -6.63
C GLU A 61 -17.32 2.89 -6.52
N SER A 62 -17.02 1.60 -6.55
CA SER A 62 -18.02 0.53 -6.38
C SER A 62 -18.51 0.39 -4.94
N ILE A 63 -17.69 0.73 -3.94
CA ILE A 63 -18.01 0.58 -2.52
C ILE A 63 -18.25 1.91 -1.80
N LYS A 64 -18.28 3.04 -2.53
CA LYS A 64 -18.32 4.39 -1.95
C LYS A 64 -19.53 4.69 -1.06
N HIS A 65 -20.59 3.90 -1.21
CA HIS A 65 -21.85 4.01 -0.49
C HIS A 65 -21.90 3.13 0.77
N ILE A 66 -20.88 2.31 1.01
CA ILE A 66 -20.85 1.38 2.14
C ILE A 66 -20.41 2.13 3.40
N LYS A 67 -21.09 1.86 4.52
CA LYS A 67 -20.70 2.35 5.85
C LYS A 67 -19.26 1.92 6.17
N SER A 68 -18.52 2.77 6.88
CA SER A 68 -17.12 2.51 7.25
C SER A 68 -16.17 2.33 6.06
N ILE A 69 -16.34 3.17 5.03
CA ILE A 69 -15.54 3.11 3.80
C ILE A 69 -14.04 3.13 4.08
N GLY A 70 -13.54 3.97 5.00
CA GLY A 70 -12.12 4.05 5.31
C GLY A 70 -11.57 2.74 5.88
N THR A 71 -12.34 2.07 6.74
CA THR A 71 -11.96 0.76 7.27
C THR A 71 -11.90 -0.30 6.16
N ILE A 72 -12.91 -0.33 5.27
CA ILE A 72 -12.99 -1.34 4.20
C ILE A 72 -11.90 -1.11 3.16
N THR A 73 -11.68 0.14 2.74
CA THR A 73 -10.61 0.47 1.80
C THR A 73 -9.27 0.10 2.38
N GLY A 74 -9.04 0.36 3.69
CA GLY A 74 -7.80 0.01 4.35
C GLY A 74 -7.51 -1.50 4.39
N PHE A 75 -8.50 -2.38 4.23
CA PHE A 75 -8.27 -3.81 4.04
C PHE A 75 -8.02 -4.17 2.58
N ILE A 76 -8.84 -3.63 1.67
CA ILE A 76 -8.79 -3.94 0.24
C ILE A 76 -7.48 -3.48 -0.38
N THR A 77 -6.97 -2.31 0.03
CA THR A 77 -5.77 -1.72 -0.56
C THR A 77 -4.51 -2.53 -0.26
N ASN A 78 -4.45 -3.32 0.82
CA ASN A 78 -3.33 -4.24 1.10
C ASN A 78 -3.35 -5.53 0.25
N GLY A 79 -4.25 -5.62 -0.74
CA GLY A 79 -4.32 -6.76 -1.65
C GLY A 79 -2.95 -7.08 -2.28
N PRO A 80 -2.23 -6.11 -2.87
CA PRO A 80 -0.87 -6.31 -3.39
C PRO A 80 0.12 -6.83 -2.34
N GLU A 81 0.15 -6.27 -1.13
CA GLU A 81 1.01 -6.72 -0.03
C GLU A 81 0.74 -8.19 0.34
N ALA A 82 -0.53 -8.58 0.43
CA ALA A 82 -0.90 -9.96 0.73
C ALA A 82 -0.40 -10.94 -0.34
N ILE A 83 -0.39 -10.52 -1.61
CA ILE A 83 0.13 -11.34 -2.70
C ILE A 83 1.65 -11.43 -2.64
N CYS A 84 2.34 -10.31 -2.39
CA CYS A 84 3.79 -10.31 -2.19
C CYS A 84 4.20 -11.23 -1.03
N LEU A 85 3.44 -11.23 0.07
CA LEU A 85 3.63 -12.16 1.18
C LEU A 85 3.50 -13.62 0.71
N ILE A 86 2.41 -13.97 0.01
CA ILE A 86 2.18 -15.34 -0.49
C ILE A 86 3.32 -15.78 -1.42
N VAL A 87 3.72 -14.91 -2.36
CA VAL A 87 4.82 -15.20 -3.29
C VAL A 87 6.13 -15.41 -2.55
N GLY A 88 6.45 -14.57 -1.56
CA GLY A 88 7.64 -14.72 -0.72
C GLY A 88 7.64 -16.00 0.11
N LEU A 89 6.49 -16.37 0.70
CA LEU A 89 6.33 -17.62 1.45
C LEU A 89 6.50 -18.85 0.55
N VAL A 90 5.94 -18.83 -0.68
CA VAL A 90 6.12 -19.90 -1.67
C VAL A 90 7.58 -20.03 -2.10
N ALA A 91 8.32 -18.90 -2.16
CA ALA A 91 9.75 -18.89 -2.43
C ALA A 91 10.62 -19.35 -1.23
N GLY A 92 10.03 -19.53 -0.05
CA GLY A 92 10.72 -19.94 1.17
C GLY A 92 11.51 -18.83 1.86
N ASP A 93 11.28 -17.56 1.51
CA ASP A 93 11.98 -16.40 2.10
C ASP A 93 11.00 -15.57 2.94
N VAL A 94 10.97 -15.87 4.24
CA VAL A 94 10.04 -15.26 5.21
C VAL A 94 10.42 -13.82 5.50
N LEU A 95 11.72 -13.50 5.49
CA LEU A 95 12.19 -12.14 5.67
C LEU A 95 11.74 -11.28 4.49
N PHE A 96 11.88 -11.79 3.27
CA PHE A 96 11.36 -11.14 2.07
C PHE A 96 9.84 -11.04 2.08
N ALA A 97 9.13 -12.11 2.44
CA ALA A 97 7.67 -12.13 2.52
C ALA A 97 7.12 -11.09 3.50
N ALA A 98 7.74 -10.96 4.67
CA ALA A 98 7.37 -9.96 5.68
C ALA A 98 7.86 -8.56 5.32
N SER A 99 8.92 -8.41 4.50
CA SER A 99 9.54 -7.11 4.25
C SER A 99 8.61 -6.10 3.60
N THR A 100 7.76 -6.57 2.68
CA THR A 100 6.82 -5.72 1.94
C THR A 100 5.72 -5.14 2.85
N PRO A 101 4.91 -5.95 3.57
CA PRO A 101 3.96 -5.40 4.55
C PRO A 101 4.61 -4.49 5.59
N LEU A 102 5.79 -4.87 6.11
CA LEU A 102 6.48 -4.06 7.13
C LEU A 102 7.03 -2.75 6.57
N GLY A 103 7.48 -2.73 5.31
CA GLY A 103 7.87 -1.51 4.61
C GLY A 103 6.70 -0.54 4.42
N SER A 104 5.54 -1.07 4.00
CA SER A 104 4.31 -0.28 3.82
C SER A 104 3.89 0.46 5.09
N ASN A 105 4.19 -0.07 6.29
CA ASN A 105 3.90 0.62 7.55
C ASN A 105 4.62 1.97 7.73
N PHE A 106 5.76 2.16 7.08
CA PHE A 106 6.47 3.45 7.06
C PHE A 106 5.95 4.34 5.95
N MET A 107 5.69 3.76 4.78
CA MET A 107 5.35 4.52 3.59
C MET A 107 3.93 5.07 3.64
N ASN A 108 2.98 4.31 4.18
CA ASN A 108 1.58 4.70 4.34
C ASN A 108 1.41 6.06 5.06
N PRO A 109 1.99 6.30 6.26
CA PRO A 109 1.96 7.62 6.90
C PRO A 109 2.54 8.75 6.06
N VAL A 110 3.65 8.49 5.36
CA VAL A 110 4.29 9.49 4.48
C VAL A 110 3.35 9.87 3.34
N LEU A 111 2.75 8.88 2.69
CA LEU A 111 1.80 9.06 1.60
C LEU A 111 0.51 9.75 2.08
N LEU A 112 0.02 9.47 3.28
CA LEU A 112 -1.12 10.19 3.88
C LEU A 112 -0.83 11.69 4.02
N VAL A 113 0.35 12.03 4.54
CA VAL A 113 0.76 13.42 4.71
C VAL A 113 0.84 14.12 3.36
N ILE A 114 1.47 13.48 2.36
CA ILE A 114 1.54 14.00 0.99
C ILE A 114 0.13 14.21 0.41
N ALA A 115 -0.76 13.22 0.54
CA ALA A 115 -2.14 13.33 0.06
C ALA A 115 -2.89 14.48 0.73
N ALA A 116 -2.71 14.65 2.05
CA ALA A 116 -3.34 15.72 2.81
C ALA A 116 -2.84 17.11 2.38
N PHE A 117 -1.56 17.26 2.05
CA PHE A 117 -1.05 18.52 1.48
C PHE A 117 -1.61 18.78 0.09
N ILE A 118 -1.62 17.78 -0.78
CA ILE A 118 -2.11 17.90 -2.16
C ILE A 118 -3.60 18.29 -2.19
N CYS A 119 -4.41 17.72 -1.30
CA CYS A 119 -5.82 18.05 -1.18
C CYS A 119 -6.10 19.34 -0.40
N GLY A 120 -5.07 20.02 0.16
CA GLY A 120 -5.26 21.21 1.00
C GLY A 120 -5.96 20.92 2.33
N LYS A 121 -5.85 19.68 2.84
CA LYS A 121 -6.53 19.18 4.05
C LYS A 121 -5.58 18.84 5.21
N ALA A 122 -4.28 19.12 5.08
CA ALA A 122 -3.25 18.79 6.07
C ALA A 122 -3.63 19.13 7.52
N THR A 123 -4.04 20.38 7.79
CA THR A 123 -4.43 20.83 9.13
C THR A 123 -5.64 20.06 9.68
N GLN A 124 -6.61 19.74 8.82
CA GLN A 124 -7.80 18.98 9.21
C GLN A 124 -7.42 17.52 9.52
N THR A 125 -6.62 16.88 8.67
CA THR A 125 -6.15 15.51 8.87
C THR A 125 -5.36 15.38 10.17
N ILE A 126 -4.43 16.29 10.46
CA ILE A 126 -3.60 16.23 11.68
C ILE A 126 -4.44 16.39 12.96
N ARG A 127 -5.51 17.19 12.92
CA ARG A 127 -6.34 17.48 14.09
C ARG A 127 -7.39 16.42 14.38
N ILE A 128 -7.66 15.50 13.45
CA ILE A 128 -8.67 14.47 13.62
C ILE A 128 -8.08 13.28 14.37
N LYS A 129 -8.62 13.02 15.56
CA LYS A 129 -8.26 11.88 16.43
C LYS A 129 -6.73 11.70 16.55
N PRO A 130 -5.97 12.76 16.90
CA PRO A 130 -4.51 12.78 16.78
C PRO A 130 -3.84 11.71 17.63
N LEU A 131 -4.36 11.44 18.83
CA LEU A 131 -3.82 10.42 19.73
C LEU A 131 -3.93 9.01 19.11
N TYR A 132 -5.09 8.65 18.59
CA TYR A 132 -5.30 7.35 17.96
C TYR A 132 -4.37 7.16 16.76
N SER A 133 -4.31 8.17 15.88
CA SER A 133 -3.47 8.14 14.68
C SER A 133 -2.00 8.02 15.05
N ALA A 134 -1.52 8.83 15.99
CA ALA A 134 -0.12 8.82 16.43
C ALA A 134 0.25 7.50 17.09
N VAL A 135 -0.55 7.00 18.04
CA VAL A 135 -0.30 5.72 18.71
C VAL A 135 -0.24 4.59 17.69
N THR A 136 -1.23 4.51 16.79
CA THR A 136 -1.28 3.44 15.79
C THR A 136 -0.10 3.49 14.82
N ILE A 137 0.24 4.66 14.28
CA ILE A 137 1.35 4.82 13.35
C ILE A 137 2.68 4.50 14.04
N ILE A 138 2.93 5.06 15.22
CA ILE A 138 4.18 4.85 15.94
C ILE A 138 4.33 3.39 16.36
N SER A 139 3.27 2.76 16.88
CA SER A 139 3.34 1.37 17.33
C SER A 139 3.56 0.41 16.16
N THR A 140 2.85 0.60 15.04
CA THR A 140 2.97 -0.24 13.85
C THR A 140 4.31 -0.06 13.13
N ALA A 141 4.84 1.16 13.09
CA ALA A 141 6.20 1.43 12.60
C ALA A 141 7.27 0.83 13.54
N SER A 142 7.09 0.94 14.86
CA SER A 142 8.02 0.36 15.84
C SER A 142 8.08 -1.16 15.74
N LEU A 143 6.93 -1.83 15.61
CA LEU A 143 6.86 -3.27 15.36
C LEU A 143 7.60 -3.65 14.07
N ALA A 144 7.45 -2.87 13.01
CA ALA A 144 8.17 -3.09 11.76
C ALA A 144 9.68 -2.91 11.90
N VAL A 145 10.17 -1.86 12.58
CA VAL A 145 11.61 -1.70 12.85
C VAL A 145 12.15 -2.86 13.68
N ILE A 146 11.46 -3.19 14.78
CA ILE A 146 11.92 -4.21 15.73
C ILE A 146 12.08 -5.56 15.03
N PHE A 147 11.18 -5.91 14.11
CA PHE A 147 11.28 -7.15 13.34
C PHE A 147 12.62 -7.30 12.62
N TYR A 148 13.09 -6.26 11.93
CA TYR A 148 14.37 -6.29 11.21
C TYR A 148 15.61 -6.37 12.12
N THR A 149 15.46 -6.03 13.39
CA THR A 149 16.54 -6.10 14.39
C THR A 149 16.49 -7.37 15.23
N LEU A 150 15.44 -8.18 15.07
CA LEU A 150 15.20 -9.35 15.89
C LEU A 150 15.87 -10.58 15.29
N GLU A 151 16.45 -11.42 16.15
CA GLU A 151 16.88 -12.76 15.75
C GLU A 151 15.68 -13.71 15.65
N GLU A 152 15.77 -14.70 14.75
CA GLU A 152 14.67 -15.65 14.43
C GLU A 152 14.11 -16.35 15.68
N HIS A 153 14.97 -16.69 16.65
CA HIS A 153 14.55 -17.35 17.89
C HIS A 153 13.56 -16.52 18.73
N ASN A 154 13.52 -15.20 18.52
CA ASN A 154 12.63 -14.28 19.23
C ASN A 154 11.34 -13.96 18.46
N TYR A 155 11.14 -14.49 17.25
CA TYR A 155 9.97 -14.18 16.42
C TYR A 155 8.64 -14.49 17.11
N ILE A 156 8.60 -15.48 18.01
CA ILE A 156 7.41 -15.78 18.81
C ILE A 156 7.01 -14.61 19.72
N TYR A 157 7.97 -13.90 20.31
CA TYR A 157 7.70 -12.73 21.15
C TYR A 157 7.24 -11.54 20.31
N TRP A 158 7.80 -11.38 19.11
CA TRP A 158 7.34 -10.37 18.17
C TRP A 158 5.90 -10.64 17.72
N LEU A 159 5.54 -11.89 17.41
CA LEU A 159 4.19 -12.30 17.04
C LEU A 159 3.18 -11.97 18.16
N LEU A 160 3.52 -12.30 19.41
CA LEU A 160 2.68 -11.97 20.56
C LEU A 160 2.52 -10.45 20.73
N ALA A 161 3.61 -9.69 20.65
CA ALA A 161 3.57 -8.23 20.75
C ALA A 161 2.73 -7.60 19.63
N ALA A 162 2.89 -8.09 18.39
CA ALA A 162 2.12 -7.65 17.24
C ALA A 162 0.62 -7.80 17.50
N LEU A 163 0.16 -8.97 17.96
CA LEU A 163 -1.25 -9.21 18.27
C LEU A 163 -1.73 -8.39 19.47
N LEU A 164 -0.98 -8.39 20.58
CA LEU A 164 -1.36 -7.68 21.81
C LEU A 164 -1.48 -6.17 21.62
N ILE A 165 -0.72 -5.59 20.69
CA ILE A 165 -0.77 -4.16 20.39
C ILE A 165 -1.85 -3.86 19.34
N THR A 166 -1.84 -4.58 18.22
CA THR A 166 -2.67 -4.21 17.05
C THR A 166 -4.13 -4.62 17.17
N VAL A 167 -4.44 -5.71 17.89
CA VAL A 167 -5.83 -6.13 18.10
C VAL A 167 -6.61 -5.09 18.91
N PRO A 168 -6.13 -4.60 20.07
CA PRO A 168 -6.79 -3.51 20.77
C PRO A 168 -6.92 -2.24 19.93
N LEU A 169 -5.88 -1.85 19.19
CA LEU A 169 -5.94 -0.67 18.32
C LEU A 169 -7.03 -0.79 17.26
N PHE A 170 -7.20 -1.98 16.67
CA PHE A 170 -8.27 -2.22 15.71
C PHE A 170 -9.66 -2.02 16.33
N PHE A 171 -9.89 -2.51 17.54
CA PHE A 171 -11.18 -2.38 18.23
C PHE A 171 -11.41 -0.97 18.80
N LEU A 172 -10.35 -0.27 19.20
CA LEU A 172 -10.40 1.11 19.69
C LEU A 172 -10.47 2.16 18.57
N ARG A 173 -10.49 1.73 17.31
CA ARG A 173 -10.57 2.64 16.17
C ARG A 173 -11.80 3.55 16.28
N PRO A 174 -11.67 4.85 15.92
CA PRO A 174 -12.82 5.73 15.86
C PRO A 174 -13.88 5.20 14.88
N SER A 175 -15.15 5.26 15.27
CA SER A 175 -16.25 4.98 14.35
C SER A 175 -16.37 6.09 13.31
N GLU A 176 -16.46 5.71 12.04
CA GLU A 176 -16.94 6.60 10.98
C GLU A 176 -18.42 6.88 11.27
N GLY A 177 -18.80 8.15 11.42
CA GLY A 177 -20.19 8.52 11.70
C GLY A 177 -21.14 8.04 10.60
N GLU A 178 -22.44 7.95 10.91
CA GLU A 178 -23.47 7.66 9.92
C GLU A 178 -23.71 8.89 9.02
N GLU A 179 -22.72 9.27 8.22
CA GLU A 179 -22.98 10.16 7.09
C GLU A 179 -23.71 9.32 6.03
N GLU A 180 -25.01 9.53 5.87
CA GLU A 180 -25.76 9.05 4.71
C GLU A 180 -25.04 9.54 3.46
N SER A 181 -24.50 8.63 2.66
CA SER A 181 -23.88 9.01 1.40
C SER A 181 -25.00 9.38 0.42
N ASP A 182 -25.32 10.66 0.30
CA ASP A 182 -26.14 11.21 -0.80
C ASP A 182 -25.44 11.08 -2.17
N GLU A 183 -24.26 10.44 -2.23
CA GLU A 183 -23.52 10.20 -3.45
C GLU A 183 -24.28 9.25 -4.38
N MET A 184 -24.75 9.82 -5.50
CA MET A 184 -25.45 9.12 -6.58
C MET A 184 -24.77 7.80 -6.94
N TYR A 185 -25.55 6.73 -6.83
CA TYR A 185 -25.12 5.34 -7.03
C TYR A 185 -24.78 5.09 -8.50
N HIS A 186 -23.52 4.83 -8.82
CA HIS A 186 -23.12 4.44 -10.17
C HIS A 186 -23.23 2.92 -10.33
N GLU A 187 -24.38 2.41 -10.80
CA GLU A 187 -24.58 0.99 -11.11
C GLU A 187 -23.49 0.39 -12.02
N GLY A 188 -22.90 1.24 -12.87
CA GLY A 188 -21.80 0.85 -13.74
C GLY A 188 -20.57 0.35 -12.99
N ALA A 189 -20.19 0.94 -11.86
CA ALA A 189 -18.97 0.59 -11.13
C ALA A 189 -19.05 -0.83 -10.54
N ARG A 190 -20.20 -1.20 -9.96
CA ARG A 190 -20.40 -2.52 -9.33
C ARG A 190 -20.14 -3.70 -10.28
N ARG A 191 -20.47 -3.57 -11.58
CA ARG A 191 -20.20 -4.62 -12.58
C ARG A 191 -18.70 -4.83 -12.81
N TRP A 192 -17.89 -3.81 -12.54
CA TRP A 192 -16.43 -3.86 -12.66
C TRP A 192 -15.72 -4.20 -11.36
N LEU A 193 -16.43 -4.36 -10.24
CA LEU A 193 -15.81 -4.71 -8.95
C LEU A 193 -15.02 -6.01 -9.04
N ILE A 194 -15.64 -7.11 -9.49
CA ILE A 194 -14.95 -8.41 -9.60
C ILE A 194 -13.79 -8.34 -10.60
N PRO A 195 -13.97 -7.81 -11.83
CA PRO A 195 -12.84 -7.59 -12.74
C PRO A 195 -11.69 -6.76 -12.15
N ALA A 196 -11.99 -5.70 -11.42
CA ALA A 196 -10.98 -4.84 -10.80
C ALA A 196 -10.24 -5.55 -9.68
N VAL A 197 -10.93 -6.34 -8.84
CA VAL A 197 -10.28 -7.18 -7.85
C VAL A 197 -9.35 -8.19 -8.53
N LEU A 198 -9.81 -8.90 -9.56
CA LEU A 198 -8.97 -9.84 -10.30
C LEU A 198 -7.75 -9.17 -10.96
N LEU A 199 -7.93 -7.99 -11.55
CA LEU A 199 -6.83 -7.20 -12.12
C LEU A 199 -5.82 -6.77 -11.06
N LEU A 200 -6.29 -6.31 -9.90
CA LEU A 200 -5.43 -5.99 -8.75
C LEU A 200 -4.61 -7.20 -8.32
N PHE A 201 -5.23 -8.39 -8.24
CA PHE A 201 -4.54 -9.62 -7.89
C PHE A 201 -3.51 -10.05 -8.94
N CYS A 202 -3.87 -10.00 -10.22
CA CYS A 202 -2.93 -10.31 -11.29
C CYS A 202 -1.74 -9.35 -11.30
N ALA A 203 -1.99 -8.05 -11.17
CA ALA A 203 -0.94 -7.03 -11.15
C ALA A 203 0.00 -7.21 -9.94
N GLY A 204 -0.56 -7.41 -8.75
CA GLY A 204 0.22 -7.68 -7.55
C GLY A 204 1.10 -8.94 -7.66
N TYR A 205 0.64 -9.98 -8.37
CA TYR A 205 1.42 -11.20 -8.60
C TYR A 205 2.66 -10.96 -9.47
N PHE A 206 2.55 -10.15 -10.51
CA PHE A 206 3.67 -9.85 -11.41
C PHE A 206 4.63 -8.78 -10.88
N LEU A 207 4.19 -7.98 -9.89
CA LEU A 207 4.95 -6.84 -9.37
C LEU A 207 6.37 -7.21 -8.94
N ASP A 208 6.55 -8.26 -8.14
CA ASP A 208 7.88 -8.66 -7.68
C ASP A 208 8.79 -9.09 -8.85
N SER A 209 8.26 -9.86 -9.79
CA SER A 209 9.04 -10.32 -10.95
C SER A 209 9.51 -9.14 -11.81
N VAL A 210 8.63 -8.17 -12.05
CA VAL A 210 8.94 -6.96 -12.82
C VAL A 210 9.94 -6.08 -12.08
N VAL A 211 9.79 -5.89 -10.76
CA VAL A 211 10.73 -5.11 -9.96
C VAL A 211 12.09 -5.80 -9.87
N SER A 212 12.13 -7.11 -9.63
CA SER A 212 13.36 -7.90 -9.57
C SER A 212 14.13 -7.91 -10.89
N PHE A 213 13.43 -8.02 -12.02
CA PHE A 213 14.02 -7.86 -13.35
C PHE A 213 14.64 -6.46 -13.51
N THR A 214 13.89 -5.43 -13.16
CA THR A 214 14.34 -4.03 -13.28
C THR A 214 15.55 -3.76 -12.39
N ALA A 215 15.53 -4.28 -11.16
CA ALA A 215 16.62 -4.20 -10.18
C ALA A 215 17.92 -4.80 -10.71
N LEU A 216 17.83 -6.02 -11.25
CA LEU A 216 18.97 -6.75 -11.79
C LEU A 216 19.67 -5.95 -12.90
N HIS A 217 18.88 -5.39 -13.83
CA HIS A 217 19.41 -4.72 -15.00
C HIS A 217 19.83 -3.27 -14.73
N SER A 218 19.21 -2.59 -13.77
CA SER A 218 19.59 -1.24 -13.34
C SER A 218 20.76 -1.23 -12.36
N LYS A 219 21.12 -2.40 -11.81
CA LYS A 219 22.08 -2.56 -10.70
C LYS A 219 21.76 -1.66 -9.50
N ALA A 220 20.48 -1.35 -9.31
CA ALA A 220 20.05 -0.59 -8.15
C ALA A 220 20.29 -1.42 -6.87
N PRO A 221 20.65 -0.79 -5.74
CA PRO A 221 20.89 -1.51 -4.49
C PRO A 221 19.63 -2.26 -4.02
N LYS A 222 19.73 -3.59 -3.84
CA LYS A 222 18.58 -4.45 -3.49
C LYS A 222 17.78 -3.94 -2.28
N GLY A 223 18.47 -3.48 -1.22
CA GLY A 223 17.83 -2.95 -0.01
C GLY A 223 17.03 -1.66 -0.25
N LEU A 224 17.50 -0.79 -1.16
CA LEU A 224 16.79 0.43 -1.53
C LEU A 224 15.52 0.12 -2.34
N ILE A 225 15.56 -0.93 -3.16
CA ILE A 225 14.43 -1.34 -3.98
C ILE A 225 13.33 -1.99 -3.14
N GLY A 226 13.67 -2.92 -2.25
CA GLY A 226 12.69 -3.55 -1.36
C GLY A 226 12.01 -2.54 -0.44
N PHE A 227 12.79 -1.74 0.27
CA PHE A 227 12.25 -0.85 1.29
C PHE A 227 11.64 0.44 0.73
N LEU A 228 12.21 1.04 -0.31
CA LEU A 228 11.72 2.31 -0.85
C LEU A 228 10.80 2.09 -2.04
N VAL A 229 11.23 1.31 -3.03
CA VAL A 229 10.49 1.19 -4.30
C VAL A 229 9.29 0.27 -4.13
N LEU A 230 9.49 -0.98 -3.69
CA LEU A 230 8.39 -1.93 -3.51
C LEU A 230 7.38 -1.41 -2.48
N ALA A 231 7.82 -0.96 -1.31
CA ALA A 231 6.90 -0.39 -0.32
C ALA A 231 6.10 0.81 -0.88
N THR A 232 6.72 1.70 -1.67
CA THR A 232 5.98 2.81 -2.30
C THR A 232 4.99 2.34 -3.36
N LEU A 233 5.36 1.33 -4.14
CA LEU A 233 4.52 0.76 -5.18
C LEU A 233 3.32 0.01 -4.58
N THR A 234 3.55 -0.78 -3.54
CA THR A 234 2.50 -1.54 -2.87
C THR A 234 1.60 -0.67 -2.03
N SER A 235 2.11 0.44 -1.46
CA SER A 235 1.31 1.48 -0.79
C SER A 235 0.62 2.49 -1.73
N TRP A 236 0.79 2.35 -3.05
CA TRP A 236 0.15 3.23 -4.03
C TRP A 236 -1.40 3.18 -4.01
N PRO A 237 -2.05 2.00 -3.91
CA PRO A 237 -3.47 1.86 -3.57
C PRO A 237 -3.95 2.74 -2.43
N GLU A 238 -3.26 2.71 -1.30
CA GLU A 238 -3.58 3.46 -0.08
C GLU A 238 -3.51 4.95 -0.36
N PHE A 239 -2.48 5.38 -1.09
CA PHE A 239 -2.31 6.77 -1.46
C PHE A 239 -3.45 7.28 -2.36
N LYS A 240 -3.80 6.52 -3.41
CA LYS A 240 -4.92 6.86 -4.31
C LYS A 240 -6.24 6.87 -3.55
N SER A 241 -6.44 5.93 -2.63
CA SER A 241 -7.58 5.90 -1.72
C SER A 241 -7.64 7.15 -0.84
N CYS A 242 -6.53 7.56 -0.24
CA CYS A 242 -6.45 8.78 0.56
C CYS A 242 -6.77 10.04 -0.26
N LEU A 243 -6.24 10.18 -1.47
CA LEU A 243 -6.57 11.28 -2.37
C LEU A 243 -8.07 11.33 -2.68
N ALA A 244 -8.67 10.18 -2.97
CA ALA A 244 -10.10 10.06 -3.25
C ALA A 244 -10.95 10.43 -2.02
N LEU A 245 -10.60 9.95 -0.83
CA LEU A 245 -11.33 10.22 0.41
C LEU A 245 -11.17 11.69 0.86
N LEU A 246 -9.96 12.24 0.78
CA LEU A 246 -9.66 13.62 1.17
C LEU A 246 -10.29 14.63 0.21
N SER A 247 -10.30 14.36 -1.10
CA SER A 247 -10.97 15.22 -2.09
C SER A 247 -12.48 15.29 -1.85
N ARG A 248 -13.07 14.24 -1.25
CA ARG A 248 -14.48 14.18 -0.83
C ARG A 248 -14.72 14.69 0.59
N ASN A 249 -13.74 15.36 1.20
CA ASN A 249 -13.83 15.90 2.56
C ASN A 249 -14.10 14.84 3.64
N LYS A 250 -13.60 13.60 3.45
CA LYS A 250 -13.66 12.47 4.41
C LYS A 250 -12.29 12.18 5.04
N PRO A 251 -11.69 13.11 5.81
CA PRO A 251 -10.36 12.93 6.38
C PRO A 251 -10.26 11.83 7.44
N LEU A 252 -11.33 11.57 8.21
CA LEU A 252 -11.34 10.44 9.15
C LEU A 252 -11.24 9.11 8.40
N ALA A 253 -11.97 8.96 7.29
CA ALA A 253 -11.88 7.78 6.44
C ALA A 253 -10.47 7.60 5.86
N ALA A 254 -9.81 8.68 5.44
CA ALA A 254 -8.43 8.62 4.95
C ALA A 254 -7.43 8.21 6.06
N ILE A 255 -7.60 8.68 7.29
CA ILE A 255 -6.80 8.24 8.44
C ILE A 255 -7.05 6.76 8.75
N LEU A 256 -8.30 6.32 8.70
CA LEU A 256 -8.66 4.93 8.93
C LEU A 256 -8.14 4.01 7.81
N ASN A 257 -8.18 4.45 6.56
CA ASN A 257 -7.57 3.74 5.45
C ASN A 257 -6.10 3.39 5.74
N ILE A 258 -5.35 4.34 6.32
CA ILE A 258 -3.93 4.18 6.62
C ILE A 258 -3.68 3.41 7.92
N THR A 259 -4.39 3.75 8.99
CA THR A 259 -4.21 3.08 10.28
C THR A 259 -4.66 1.62 10.26
N ILE A 260 -5.73 1.32 9.53
CA ILE A 260 -6.20 -0.06 9.32
C ILE A 260 -5.31 -0.81 8.33
N SER A 261 -4.80 -0.15 7.28
CA SER A 261 -3.78 -0.74 6.40
C SER A 261 -2.53 -1.13 7.19
N ASN A 262 -1.98 -0.24 8.02
CA ASN A 262 -0.82 -0.55 8.85
C ASN A 262 -1.07 -1.71 9.84
N ILE A 263 -2.25 -1.76 10.46
CA ILE A 263 -2.63 -2.89 11.33
C ILE A 263 -2.68 -4.18 10.52
N THR A 264 -3.31 -4.15 9.36
CA THR A 264 -3.45 -5.31 8.47
C THR A 264 -2.10 -5.78 7.95
N ASN A 265 -1.20 -4.88 7.61
CA ASN A 265 0.16 -5.19 7.21
C ASN A 265 0.98 -5.86 8.33
N ILE A 266 0.80 -5.43 9.59
CA ILE A 266 1.35 -6.18 10.73
C ILE A 266 0.73 -7.58 10.81
N TRP A 267 -0.57 -7.72 10.58
CA TRP A 267 -1.23 -9.05 10.59
C TRP A 267 -0.77 -9.95 9.45
N LEU A 268 -0.51 -9.40 8.27
CA LEU A 268 0.09 -10.11 7.14
C LEU A 268 1.51 -10.58 7.46
N ALA A 269 2.35 -9.71 8.02
CA ALA A 269 3.68 -10.11 8.47
C ALA A 269 3.60 -11.17 9.60
N ALA A 270 2.69 -10.98 10.56
CA ALA A 270 2.42 -11.93 11.64
C ALA A 270 1.96 -13.30 11.14
N SER A 271 1.12 -13.36 10.11
CA SER A 271 0.71 -14.64 9.51
C SER A 271 1.87 -15.33 8.80
N GLY A 272 2.73 -14.58 8.10
CA GLY A 272 3.96 -15.12 7.50
C GLY A 272 4.93 -15.68 8.55
N VAL A 273 5.14 -14.94 9.65
CA VAL A 273 5.97 -15.40 10.77
C VAL A 273 5.37 -16.63 11.44
N ALA A 274 4.05 -16.64 11.67
CA ALA A 274 3.37 -17.80 12.24
C ALA A 274 3.52 -19.03 11.34
N TYR A 275 3.34 -18.86 10.02
CA TYR A 275 3.55 -19.95 9.07
C TYR A 275 4.97 -20.52 9.19
N HIS A 276 5.98 -19.67 9.19
CA HIS A 276 7.39 -20.07 9.32
C HIS A 276 7.72 -20.82 10.62
N LEU A 277 7.11 -20.43 11.74
CA LEU A 277 7.39 -21.04 13.04
C LEU A 277 6.71 -22.39 13.23
N PHE A 278 5.60 -22.65 12.53
CA PHE A 278 4.74 -23.80 12.78
C PHE A 278 4.66 -24.81 11.61
N PHE A 279 5.18 -24.48 10.42
CA PHE A 279 5.17 -25.33 9.23
C PHE A 279 6.55 -25.35 8.55
#